data_AF-A0A4Y2KQR2-F1
#
_entry.id   AF-A0A4Y2KQR2-F1
#
_cell.length_a   1.000
_cell.length_b   1.000
_cell.length_c   1.000
_cell.angle_alpha   90.00
_cell.angle_beta   90.00
_cell.angle_gamma   90.00
#
_symmetry.space_group_name_H-M   'P 1'
#
loop_
_entity.id
_entity.type
_entity.pdbx_description
1 polymer ?
#
loop_
_entity_poly.entity_id
_entity_poly.type
_entity_poly.pdbx_seq_one_letter_code
_entity_poly.pdbx_strand_id
1 'polypeptide(L)'
;MGKNMLQKLNRLRGTIRDRVTRLNKAAESYEPPATPEESEIILNQKLQNVLELKAQMKKLLADYLDLPESINLEEPLEVIYTMEEEIEDLQVKFKILLTKYCKAPNADNVPMTVHKPNLKIPDLPLPEFTGKYEEYESFKTQFMSII
;
A
#
# COMPACT_ATOMS: atom_id res chain seq x y z
N MET A 1 -21.27 -8.82 -35.31
CA MET A 1 -20.90 -7.76 -34.34
C MET A 1 -19.65 -8.12 -33.53
N GLY A 2 -19.56 -9.34 -32.96
CA GLY A 2 -18.45 -9.76 -32.10
C GLY A 2 -17.02 -9.67 -32.68
N LYS A 3 -16.81 -9.96 -33.98
CA LYS A 3 -15.46 -9.86 -34.61
C LYS A 3 -14.87 -8.44 -34.57
N ASN A 4 -15.70 -7.39 -34.67
CA ASN A 4 -15.24 -6.00 -34.61
C ASN A 4 -14.89 -5.59 -33.17
N MET A 5 -15.64 -6.08 -32.19
CA MET A 5 -15.37 -5.84 -30.76
C MET A 5 -14.08 -6.53 -30.32
N LEU A 6 -13.88 -7.80 -30.69
CA LEU A 6 -12.64 -8.54 -30.41
C LEU A 6 -11.39 -7.83 -30.95
N GLN A 7 -11.46 -7.28 -32.17
CA GLN A 7 -10.35 -6.51 -32.74
C GLN A 7 -10.04 -5.24 -31.93
N LYS A 8 -11.05 -4.54 -31.41
CA LYS A 8 -10.84 -3.37 -30.55
C LYS A 8 -10.19 -3.76 -29.22
N LEU A 9 -10.65 -4.84 -28.60
CA LEU A 9 -10.06 -5.35 -27.35
C LEU A 9 -8.61 -5.78 -27.55
N ASN A 10 -8.30 -6.48 -28.66
CA ASN A 10 -6.92 -6.87 -28.98
C ASN A 10 -5.98 -5.66 -29.18
N ARG A 11 -6.48 -4.56 -29.76
CA ARG A 11 -5.71 -3.30 -29.88
C ARG A 11 -5.47 -2.65 -28.52
N LEU A 12 -6.49 -2.63 -27.66
CA LEU A 12 -6.37 -2.10 -26.30
C LEU A 12 -5.38 -2.94 -25.48
N ARG A 13 -5.47 -4.27 -25.57
CA ARG A 13 -4.49 -5.21 -24.98
C ARG A 13 -3.07 -4.89 -25.43
N GLY A 14 -2.85 -4.69 -26.73
CA GLY A 14 -1.55 -4.29 -27.27
C GLY A 14 -1.04 -2.98 -26.67
N THR A 15 -1.91 -1.98 -26.54
CA THR A 15 -1.57 -0.68 -25.93
C THR A 15 -1.18 -0.83 -24.45
N ILE A 16 -1.90 -1.68 -23.71
CA ILE A 16 -1.57 -2.00 -22.31
C ILE A 16 -0.22 -2.71 -22.24
N ARG A 17 0.04 -3.68 -23.12
CA ARG A 17 1.33 -4.39 -23.20
C ARG A 17 2.49 -3.44 -23.40
N ASP A 18 2.36 -2.49 -24.34
CA ASP A 18 3.40 -1.49 -24.57
C ASP A 18 3.67 -0.63 -23.32
N ARG A 19 2.63 -0.30 -22.55
CA ARG A 19 2.77 0.43 -21.27
C ARG A 19 3.47 -0.41 -20.20
N VAL A 20 3.12 -1.69 -20.08
CA VAL A 20 3.76 -2.66 -19.18
C VAL A 20 5.26 -2.75 -19.51
N THR A 21 5.60 -2.98 -20.78
CA THR A 21 7.01 -3.05 -21.22
C THR A 21 7.79 -1.77 -20.91
N ARG A 22 7.19 -0.59 -21.13
CA ARG A 22 7.84 0.68 -20.78
C ARG A 22 8.08 0.84 -19.28
N LEU A 23 7.13 0.45 -18.45
CA LEU A 23 7.28 0.49 -16.99
C LEU A 23 8.31 -0.52 -16.50
N ASN A 24 8.33 -1.72 -17.08
CA ASN A 24 9.32 -2.73 -16.70
C ASN A 24 10.74 -2.27 -17.05
N LYS A 25 10.95 -1.73 -18.25
CA LYS A 25 12.22 -1.10 -18.61
C LYS A 25 12.60 0.03 -17.65
N ALA A 26 11.64 0.87 -17.26
CA ALA A 26 11.88 1.95 -16.32
C ALA A 26 12.25 1.47 -14.91
N ALA A 27 11.73 0.31 -14.47
CA ALA A 27 12.11 -0.31 -13.20
C ALA A 27 13.50 -0.96 -13.28
N GLU A 28 13.81 -1.64 -14.39
CA GLU A 28 15.09 -2.32 -14.62
C GLU A 28 16.26 -1.34 -14.78
N SER A 29 16.02 -0.20 -15.43
CA SER A 29 17.03 0.84 -15.64
C SER A 29 16.94 1.98 -14.63
N TYR A 30 16.28 1.77 -13.48
CA TYR A 30 16.12 2.82 -12.49
C TYR A 30 17.43 3.13 -11.78
N GLU A 31 17.89 4.37 -11.90
CA GLU A 31 19.00 4.93 -11.13
C GLU A 31 18.46 6.09 -10.28
N PRO A 32 18.81 6.16 -8.98
CA PRO A 32 18.30 7.21 -8.12
C PRO A 32 18.84 8.59 -8.55
N PRO A 33 18.00 9.63 -8.61
CA PRO A 33 18.44 11.02 -8.75
C PRO A 33 19.24 11.51 -7.53
N ALA A 34 19.65 12.78 -7.55
CA ALA A 34 20.51 13.37 -6.53
C ALA A 34 19.86 13.39 -5.13
N THR A 35 18.53 13.45 -5.05
CA THR A 35 17.80 13.49 -3.78
C THR A 35 16.85 12.30 -3.58
N PRO A 36 16.68 11.82 -2.33
CA PRO A 36 15.67 10.81 -1.99
C PRO A 36 14.24 11.25 -2.30
N GLU A 37 13.92 12.53 -2.13
CA GLU A 37 12.59 13.09 -2.39
C GLU A 37 12.22 13.01 -3.88
N GLU A 38 13.16 13.29 -4.78
CA GLU A 38 12.95 13.10 -6.22
C GLU A 38 12.72 11.62 -6.56
N SER A 39 13.48 10.72 -5.92
CA SER A 39 13.26 9.28 -6.07
C SER A 39 11.84 8.89 -5.67
N GLU A 40 11.37 9.41 -4.53
CA GLU A 40 10.05 9.13 -4.01
C GLU A 40 8.94 9.60 -4.94
N ILE A 41 9.04 10.83 -5.45
CA ILE A 41 8.06 11.38 -6.40
C ILE A 41 8.01 10.55 -7.68
N ILE A 42 9.17 10.25 -8.28
CA ILE A 42 9.25 9.49 -9.53
C ILE A 42 8.67 8.09 -9.34
N LEU A 43 9.13 7.37 -8.31
CA LEU A 43 8.72 5.99 -8.08
C LEU A 43 7.25 5.90 -7.68
N ASN A 44 6.73 6.83 -6.87
CA ASN A 44 5.29 6.88 -6.56
C ASN A 44 4.45 7.14 -7.81
N GLN A 45 4.87 8.05 -8.70
CA GLN A 45 4.16 8.28 -9.96
C GLN A 45 4.14 7.01 -10.83
N LYS A 46 5.27 6.29 -10.93
CA LYS A 46 5.31 5.02 -11.67
C LYS A 46 4.43 3.95 -11.02
N LEU A 47 4.41 3.88 -9.69
CA LEU A 47 3.53 2.97 -8.97
C LEU A 47 2.05 3.27 -9.22
N GLN A 48 1.65 4.54 -9.24
CA GLN A 48 0.28 4.93 -9.61
C GLN A 48 -0.07 4.48 -11.04
N ASN A 49 0.85 4.63 -11.99
CA ASN A 49 0.64 4.14 -13.35
C ASN A 49 0.44 2.62 -13.40
N VAL A 50 1.13 1.84 -12.55
CA VAL A 50 0.94 0.38 -12.42
C VAL A 50 -0.44 0.07 -11.85
N LEU A 51 -0.90 0.81 -10.82
CA LEU A 51 -2.23 0.62 -10.25
C LEU A 51 -3.34 0.93 -11.26
N GLU A 52 -3.18 1.98 -12.06
CA GLU A 52 -4.08 2.27 -13.18
C GLU A 52 -4.10 1.15 -14.22
N LEU A 53 -2.92 0.60 -14.58
CA LEU A 53 -2.84 -0.54 -15.50
C LEU A 53 -3.55 -1.77 -14.93
N LYS A 54 -3.41 -2.05 -13.63
CA LYS A 54 -4.13 -3.14 -12.96
C LYS A 54 -5.65 -2.96 -13.07
N ALA A 55 -6.15 -1.74 -12.88
CA ALA A 55 -7.57 -1.44 -13.05
C ALA A 55 -8.03 -1.58 -14.52
N GLN A 56 -7.22 -1.10 -15.48
CA GLN A 56 -7.50 -1.25 -16.91
C GLN A 56 -7.51 -2.71 -17.35
N MET A 57 -6.61 -3.54 -16.80
CA MET A 57 -6.54 -4.96 -17.11
C MET A 57 -7.78 -5.71 -16.63
N LYS A 58 -8.23 -5.45 -15.40
CA LYS A 58 -9.48 -6.02 -14.87
C LYS A 58 -10.69 -5.69 -15.73
N LYS A 59 -10.78 -4.42 -16.18
CA LYS A 59 -11.84 -4.00 -17.09
C LYS A 59 -11.72 -4.72 -18.44
N LEU A 60 -10.51 -4.80 -18.99
CA LEU A 60 -10.26 -5.50 -20.25
C LEU A 60 -10.69 -6.97 -20.16
N LEU A 61 -10.30 -7.68 -19.10
CA LEU A 61 -10.70 -9.07 -18.87
C LEU A 61 -12.23 -9.20 -18.83
N ALA A 62 -12.93 -8.34 -18.08
CA ALA A 62 -14.39 -8.33 -18.06
C ALA A 62 -14.99 -8.13 -19.46
N ASP A 63 -14.45 -7.19 -20.25
CA ASP A 63 -14.91 -6.93 -21.62
C ASP A 63 -14.66 -8.13 -22.56
N TYR A 64 -13.61 -8.92 -22.34
CA TYR A 64 -13.38 -10.18 -23.08
C TYR A 64 -14.38 -11.27 -22.68
N LEU A 65 -14.68 -11.39 -21.38
CA LEU A 65 -15.61 -12.40 -20.87
C LEU A 65 -17.07 -12.13 -21.24
N ASP A 66 -17.41 -10.88 -21.59
CA ASP A 66 -18.75 -10.50 -22.09
C ASP A 66 -18.94 -10.83 -23.60
N LEU A 67 -17.89 -11.26 -24.30
CA LEU A 67 -18.01 -11.63 -25.71
C LEU A 67 -18.81 -12.94 -25.90
N PRO A 68 -19.49 -13.12 -27.05
CA PRO A 68 -20.25 -14.34 -27.33
C PRO A 68 -19.38 -15.61 -27.33
N GLU A 69 -19.87 -16.70 -26.74
CA GLU A 69 -19.20 -18.01 -26.63
C GLU A 69 -18.70 -18.59 -27.97
N SER A 70 -19.29 -18.16 -29.09
CA SER A 70 -18.85 -18.52 -30.44
C SER A 70 -17.44 -18.03 -30.80
N ILE A 71 -16.85 -17.12 -30.01
CA ILE A 71 -15.51 -16.58 -30.22
C ILE A 71 -14.50 -17.42 -29.43
N ASN A 72 -13.46 -17.91 -30.11
CA ASN A 72 -12.34 -18.54 -29.42
C ASN A 72 -11.50 -17.48 -28.68
N LEU A 73 -11.44 -17.60 -27.36
CA LEU A 73 -10.73 -16.70 -26.45
C LEU A 73 -9.55 -17.35 -25.73
N GLU A 74 -9.21 -18.60 -26.03
CA GLU A 74 -8.14 -19.35 -25.34
C GLU A 74 -6.81 -18.59 -25.36
N GLU A 75 -6.26 -18.31 -26.54
CA GLU A 75 -5.02 -17.55 -26.69
C GLU A 75 -5.14 -16.11 -26.14
N PRO A 76 -6.21 -15.33 -26.44
CA PRO A 76 -6.35 -14.00 -25.86
C PRO A 76 -6.34 -13.94 -24.33
N LEU A 77 -7.00 -14.90 -23.66
CA LEU A 77 -7.09 -14.94 -22.20
C LEU A 77 -5.76 -15.37 -21.56
N GLU A 78 -5.05 -16.34 -22.15
CA GLU A 78 -3.71 -16.74 -21.70
C GLU A 78 -2.75 -15.53 -21.67
N VAL A 79 -2.77 -14.73 -22.73
CA VAL A 79 -1.97 -13.50 -22.80
C VAL A 79 -2.39 -12.49 -21.72
N ILE A 80 -3.69 -12.36 -21.44
CA ILE A 80 -4.19 -11.44 -20.41
C ILE A 80 -3.71 -11.86 -19.02
N TYR A 81 -3.82 -13.14 -18.68
CA TYR A 81 -3.37 -13.65 -17.39
C TYR A 81 -1.87 -13.47 -17.20
N THR A 82 -1.07 -13.76 -18.24
CA THR A 82 0.37 -13.49 -18.23
C THR A 82 0.67 -12.02 -17.95
N MET A 83 -0.07 -11.11 -18.60
CA MET A 83 0.11 -9.67 -18.38
C MET A 83 -0.38 -9.21 -17.00
N GLU A 84 -1.39 -9.85 -16.40
CA GLU A 84 -1.80 -9.58 -15.03
C GLU A 84 -0.68 -9.91 -14.05
N GLU A 85 -0.04 -11.08 -14.20
CA GLU A 85 1.13 -11.47 -13.40
C GLU A 85 2.27 -10.46 -13.56
N GLU A 86 2.61 -10.07 -14.79
CA GLU A 86 3.65 -9.04 -15.06
C GLU A 86 3.35 -7.70 -14.37
N ILE A 87 2.08 -7.28 -14.31
CA ILE A 87 1.65 -6.05 -13.63
C ILE A 87 1.80 -6.19 -12.11
N GLU A 88 1.51 -7.35 -11.54
CA GLU A 88 1.70 -7.63 -10.11
C GLU A 88 3.18 -7.62 -9.72
N ASP A 89 4.01 -8.27 -10.54
CA ASP A 89 5.46 -8.23 -10.38
C ASP A 89 6.00 -6.80 -10.46
N LEU A 90 5.52 -5.99 -11.41
CA LEU A 90 5.88 -4.58 -11.51
C LEU A 90 5.49 -3.81 -10.25
N GLN A 91 4.30 -4.06 -9.70
CA GLN A 91 3.85 -3.42 -8.46
C GLN A 91 4.82 -3.74 -7.31
N VAL A 92 5.25 -4.99 -7.20
CA VAL A 92 6.25 -5.43 -6.20
C VAL A 92 7.60 -4.77 -6.46
N LYS A 93 8.11 -4.77 -7.70
CA LYS A 93 9.37 -4.14 -8.08
C LYS A 93 9.41 -2.67 -7.66
N PHE A 94 8.37 -1.88 -7.97
CA PHE A 94 8.32 -0.46 -7.57
C PHE A 94 8.23 -0.26 -6.05
N LYS A 95 7.51 -1.13 -5.31
CA LYS A 95 7.50 -1.09 -3.84
C LYS A 95 8.87 -1.40 -3.23
N ILE A 96 9.62 -2.32 -3.82
CA ILE A 96 10.99 -2.63 -3.42
C ILE A 96 11.90 -1.43 -3.69
N LEU A 97 11.80 -0.81 -4.86
CA LEU A 97 12.57 0.40 -5.20
C LEU A 97 12.27 1.56 -4.23
N LEU A 98 11.00 1.81 -3.92
CA LEU A 98 10.60 2.82 -2.92
C LEU A 98 11.21 2.53 -1.54
N THR A 99 11.16 1.27 -1.11
CA THR A 99 11.75 0.87 0.18
C THR A 99 13.27 1.02 0.17
N LYS A 100 13.93 0.73 -0.96
CA LYS A 100 15.39 0.79 -1.09
C LYS A 100 15.93 2.23 -1.12
N TYR A 101 15.24 3.13 -1.80
CA TYR A 101 15.76 4.48 -2.10
C TYR A 101 15.07 5.62 -1.33
N CYS A 102 13.88 5.40 -0.79
CA CYS A 102 13.08 6.46 -0.15
C CYS A 102 12.85 6.22 1.34
N LYS A 103 12.89 4.97 1.80
CA LYS A 103 12.88 4.70 3.24
C LYS A 103 14.29 4.83 3.79
N ALA A 104 14.46 5.70 4.78
CA ALA A 104 15.70 5.75 5.54
C ALA A 104 15.99 4.35 6.13
N PRO A 105 17.24 3.88 6.14
CA PRO A 105 17.62 2.62 6.79
C PRO A 105 17.23 2.52 8.27
N ASN A 106 16.83 3.65 8.90
CA ASN A 106 16.78 3.83 10.34
C ASN A 106 15.47 4.45 10.88
N ALA A 107 14.35 4.44 10.15
CA ALA A 107 13.09 4.92 10.74
C ALA A 107 12.60 4.01 11.90
N ASP A 108 12.99 2.73 11.89
CA ASP A 108 12.72 1.78 12.97
C ASP A 108 13.86 1.68 14.00
N ASN A 109 14.99 2.38 13.78
CA ASN A 109 16.19 2.31 14.62
C ASN A 109 16.70 3.69 15.06
N VAL A 110 15.85 4.70 15.17
CA VAL A 110 16.14 5.77 16.11
C VAL A 110 15.90 5.15 17.49
N PRO A 111 16.93 4.94 18.35
CA PRO A 111 16.62 4.79 19.75
C PRO A 111 15.93 6.09 20.09
N MET A 112 14.62 6.01 20.30
CA MET A 112 13.79 7.10 20.77
C MET A 112 14.59 7.68 21.93
N THR A 113 15.28 8.81 21.71
CA THR A 113 15.89 9.51 22.82
C THR A 113 14.67 9.97 23.56
N VAL A 114 14.33 9.19 24.59
CA VAL A 114 13.31 9.52 25.55
C VAL A 114 13.88 10.78 26.20
N HIS A 115 13.63 11.93 25.58
CA HIS A 115 13.46 13.17 26.29
C HIS A 115 12.26 12.89 27.19
N LYS A 116 12.55 12.21 28.30
CA LYS A 116 11.64 12.04 29.42
C LYS A 116 11.43 13.48 29.85
N PRO A 117 10.28 14.11 29.57
CA PRO A 117 9.96 15.29 30.37
C PRO A 117 10.08 14.79 31.81
N ASN A 118 10.89 15.46 32.63
CA ASN A 118 10.93 15.20 34.07
C ASN A 118 9.60 15.69 34.68
N LEU A 119 8.47 15.12 34.22
CA LEU A 119 7.22 15.13 34.95
C LEU A 119 7.43 14.18 36.12
N LYS A 120 7.88 14.74 37.24
CA LYS A 120 7.68 14.08 38.53
C LYS A 120 6.19 14.14 38.80
N ILE A 121 5.50 13.02 38.61
CA ILE A 121 4.16 12.85 39.16
C ILE A 121 4.34 12.96 40.68
N PRO A 122 3.64 13.88 41.38
CA PRO A 122 3.69 13.90 42.84
C PRO A 122 3.19 12.55 43.39
N ASP A 123 3.85 12.03 44.42
CA ASP A 123 3.41 10.78 45.05
C ASP A 123 1.96 10.93 45.52
N LEU A 124 1.08 10.17 44.88
CA LEU A 124 -0.34 10.14 45.19
C LEU A 124 -0.53 9.11 46.31
N PRO A 125 -0.98 9.50 47.51
CA PRO A 125 -1.26 8.53 48.56
C PRO A 125 -2.36 7.58 48.08
N LEU A 126 -2.07 6.28 48.09
CA LEU A 126 -3.06 5.26 47.79
C LEU A 126 -4.08 5.22 48.93
N PRO A 127 -5.39 5.28 48.63
CA PRO A 127 -6.40 5.13 49.66
C PRO A 127 -6.29 3.78 50.36
N GLU A 128 -6.18 3.77 51.68
CA GLU A 128 -6.16 2.55 52.48
C GLU A 128 -7.57 2.21 52.97
N PHE A 129 -8.00 0.96 52.80
CA PHE A 129 -9.28 0.47 53.29
C PHE A 129 -9.11 -0.83 54.06
N THR A 130 -9.45 -0.82 55.35
CA THR A 130 -9.30 -2.02 56.19
C THR A 130 -10.49 -2.97 56.11
N GLY A 131 -11.50 -2.65 55.30
CA GLY A 131 -12.69 -3.49 55.09
C GLY A 131 -13.83 -3.22 56.08
N LYS A 132 -13.69 -2.26 57.00
CA LYS A 132 -14.75 -1.89 57.95
C LYS A 132 -15.77 -0.96 57.29
N TYR A 133 -17.05 -1.25 57.51
CA TYR A 133 -18.14 -0.51 56.87
C TYR A 133 -18.17 0.96 57.31
N GLU A 134 -17.78 1.25 58.55
CA GLU A 134 -17.70 2.60 59.10
C GLU A 134 -16.64 3.47 58.42
N GLU A 135 -15.65 2.86 57.77
CA GLU A 135 -14.55 3.55 57.07
C GLU A 135 -14.88 3.85 55.60
N TYR A 136 -16.02 3.34 55.08
CA TYR A 136 -16.36 3.37 53.66
C TYR A 136 -16.53 4.78 53.09
N GLU A 137 -17.18 5.69 53.83
CA GLU A 137 -17.37 7.08 53.36
C GLU A 137 -16.06 7.89 53.42
N SER A 138 -15.18 7.61 54.38
CA SER A 138 -13.82 8.19 54.43
C SER A 138 -12.98 7.71 53.23
N PHE A 139 -13.03 6.42 52.92
CA PHE A 139 -12.35 5.83 51.76
C PHE A 139 -12.84 6.42 50.43
N LYS A 140 -14.15 6.58 50.24
CA LYS A 140 -14.70 7.27 49.04
C LYS A 140 -14.18 8.70 48.90
N THR A 141 -14.10 9.44 50.00
CA THR A 141 -13.65 10.83 49.99
C THR A 141 -12.19 10.95 49.55
N GLN A 142 -11.36 9.95 49.86
CA GLN A 142 -9.96 9.90 49.42
C GLN A 142 -9.83 9.81 47.88
N PHE A 143 -10.76 9.17 47.18
CA PHE A 143 -10.78 9.15 45.70
C PHE A 143 -11.24 10.48 45.10
N MET A 144 -12.20 11.17 45.72
CA MET A 144 -12.70 12.45 45.22
C MET A 144 -11.68 13.58 45.36
N SER A 145 -10.73 13.47 46.30
CA SER A 145 -9.64 14.44 46.47
C SER A 145 -8.51 14.32 45.42
N ILE A 146 -8.56 13.31 44.56
CA ILE A 146 -7.50 12.97 43.59
C ILE A 146 -7.78 13.54 42.18
N ILE A 147 -9.02 13.94 41.89
CA ILE A 147 -9.50 14.44 40.58
C ILE A 147 -9.67 15.95 40.63
#